data_AF-A0A178X3Q8-F1
#
_entry.id   AF-A0A178X3Q8-F1
#
_cell.length_a   1.000
_cell.length_b   1.000
_cell.length_c   1.000
_cell.angle_alpha   90.00
_cell.angle_beta   90.00
_cell.angle_gamma   90.00
#
_symmetry.space_group_name_H-M   'P 1'
#
loop_
_entity.id
_entity.type
_entity.pdbx_description
1 polymer ?
#
loop_
_entity_poly.entity_id
_entity_poly.type
_entity_poly.pdbx_seq_one_letter_code
_entity_poly.pdbx_strand_id
1 'polypeptide(L)'
;MRDGQRGGLRVVDLGSTLAFGLGVCVTMFVSGVAFGPMSALLSELFPTRYRYTAAGFSYNIAQIVGGAIPPLVAGAITAAYGGFVFGAFLAALCLVSLLCACGLRETRGTDLTRA
;
A
#
# COMPACT_ATOMS: atom_id res chain seq x y z
N MET A 1 0.37 26.54 -41.69
CA MET A 1 -0.71 26.44 -40.69
C MET A 1 -0.48 25.25 -39.76
N ARG A 2 0.63 25.23 -38.99
CA ARG A 2 1.02 24.10 -38.11
C ARG A 2 1.70 24.55 -36.79
N ASP A 3 1.44 25.78 -36.33
CA ASP A 3 2.13 26.39 -35.17
C ASP A 3 1.19 26.84 -34.04
N GLY A 4 0.12 26.07 -33.76
CA GLY A 4 -0.88 26.40 -32.73
C GLY A 4 -0.87 25.54 -31.45
N GLN A 5 0.01 24.54 -31.34
CA GLN A 5 -0.12 23.46 -30.33
C GLN A 5 1.04 23.35 -29.32
N ARG A 6 1.88 24.38 -29.16
CA ARG A 6 3.06 24.34 -28.27
C ARG A 6 2.96 25.17 -26.97
N GLY A 7 1.82 25.83 -26.73
CA GLY A 7 1.64 26.76 -25.60
C GLY A 7 1.07 26.17 -24.31
N GLY A 8 0.48 24.96 -24.34
CA GLY A 8 -0.25 24.39 -23.20
C GLY A 8 0.60 23.67 -22.13
N LEU A 9 1.89 23.42 -22.41
CA LEU A 9 2.74 22.51 -21.60
C LEU A 9 3.76 23.24 -20.70
N ARG A 10 3.65 24.56 -20.54
CA ARG A 10 4.62 25.37 -19.77
C ARG A 10 4.04 26.05 -18.52
N VAL A 11 2.76 25.83 -18.24
CA VAL A 11 2.01 26.46 -17.14
C VAL A 11 1.49 25.42 -16.13
N VAL A 12 2.07 24.21 -16.10
CA VAL A 12 2.10 23.45 -14.84
C VAL A 12 3.26 24.02 -14.02
N ASP A 13 3.02 25.23 -13.54
CA ASP A 13 3.60 25.92 -12.40
C ASP A 13 4.84 25.24 -11.79
N LEU A 14 6.04 25.79 -12.04
CA LEU A 14 7.30 25.27 -11.48
C LEU A 14 7.27 25.28 -9.94
N GLY A 15 6.51 26.19 -9.32
CA GLY A 15 6.29 26.25 -7.89
C GLY A 15 5.39 25.11 -7.39
N SER A 16 4.31 24.81 -8.11
CA SER A 16 3.38 23.72 -7.80
C SER A 16 3.96 22.35 -8.15
N THR A 17 4.76 22.23 -9.21
CA THR A 17 5.44 20.99 -9.60
C THR A 17 6.54 20.65 -8.59
N LEU A 18 7.29 21.63 -8.09
CA LEU A 18 8.26 21.43 -7.01
C LEU A 18 7.55 21.15 -5.68
N ALA A 19 6.47 21.86 -5.34
CA ALA A 19 5.68 21.57 -4.14
C ALA A 19 5.04 20.17 -4.19
N PHE A 20 4.56 19.75 -5.37
CA PHE A 20 4.05 18.41 -5.61
C PHE A 20 5.19 17.37 -5.53
N GLY A 21 6.34 17.64 -6.14
CA GLY A 21 7.51 16.78 -6.07
C GLY A 21 7.99 16.58 -4.63
N LEU A 22 8.09 17.67 -3.86
CA LEU A 22 8.40 17.63 -2.44
C LEU A 22 7.32 16.89 -1.64
N GLY A 23 6.04 17.13 -1.93
CA GLY A 23 4.93 16.42 -1.30
C GLY A 23 4.97 14.91 -1.55
N VAL A 24 5.29 14.49 -2.77
CA VAL A 24 5.47 13.07 -3.12
C VAL A 24 6.71 12.51 -2.42
N CYS A 25 7.83 13.24 -2.38
CA CYS A 25 9.03 12.82 -1.65
C CYS A 25 8.74 12.61 -0.16
N VAL A 26 8.05 13.54 0.49
CA VAL A 26 7.65 13.41 1.91
C VAL A 26 6.69 12.24 2.10
N THR A 27 5.69 12.09 1.22
CA THR A 27 4.73 10.99 1.29
C THR A 27 5.40 9.63 1.11
N MET A 28 6.33 9.52 0.15
CA MET A 28 7.14 8.33 -0.08
C MET A 28 8.08 8.05 1.09
N PHE A 29 8.65 9.09 1.71
CA PHE A 29 9.49 8.94 2.89
C PHE A 29 8.71 8.39 4.08
N VAL A 30 7.56 9.01 4.40
CA VAL A 30 6.66 8.56 5.47
C VAL A 30 6.16 7.14 5.21
N SER A 31 5.80 6.83 3.96
CA SER A 31 5.41 5.48 3.55
C SER A 31 6.59 4.51 3.73
N GLY A 32 7.80 4.86 3.28
CA GLY A 32 8.98 4.01 3.43
C GLY A 32 9.30 3.68 4.89
N VAL A 33 9.18 4.64 5.80
CA VAL A 33 9.38 4.43 7.24
C VAL A 33 8.33 3.45 7.82
N ALA A 34 7.07 3.52 7.36
CA ALA A 34 6.02 2.59 7.79
C ALA A 34 6.21 1.18 7.22
N PHE A 35 6.66 1.06 5.96
CA PHE A 35 6.86 -0.23 5.28
C PHE A 35 8.16 -0.94 5.69
N GLY A 36 9.14 -0.21 6.23
CA GLY A 36 10.41 -0.76 6.75
C GLY A 36 10.25 -1.86 7.80
N PRO A 37 9.62 -1.60 8.96
CA PRO A 37 9.39 -2.62 9.98
C PRO A 37 8.47 -3.73 9.48
N MET A 38 7.51 -3.42 8.62
CA MET A 38 6.59 -4.41 8.03
C MET A 38 7.33 -5.45 7.17
N SER A 39 8.32 -5.01 6.39
CA SER A 39 9.15 -5.88 5.56
C SER A 39 10.07 -6.78 6.41
N ALA A 40 10.67 -6.22 7.46
CA ALA A 40 11.52 -6.98 8.38
C ALA A 40 10.75 -8.09 9.11
N LEU A 41 9.56 -7.75 9.65
CA LEU A 41 8.69 -8.69 10.36
C LEU A 41 8.21 -9.83 9.46
N LEU A 42 7.90 -9.54 8.19
CA LEU A 42 7.47 -10.56 7.24
C LEU A 42 8.55 -11.62 7.02
N SER A 43 9.82 -11.22 6.93
CA SER A 43 10.94 -12.17 6.85
C SER A 43 11.13 -12.99 8.13
N GLU A 44 10.78 -12.47 9.30
CA GLU A 44 10.88 -13.20 10.57
C GLU A 44 9.74 -14.22 10.78
N LEU A 45 8.61 -14.07 10.09
CA LEU A 45 7.50 -15.00 10.19
C LEU A 45 7.68 -16.33 9.43
N PHE A 46 8.63 -16.42 8.51
CA PHE A 46 8.83 -17.61 7.67
C PHE A 46 10.14 -18.34 7.99
N PRO A 47 10.14 -19.69 8.07
CA PRO A 47 11.33 -20.50 8.27
C PRO A 47 12.41 -20.22 7.21
N THR A 48 13.69 -20.27 7.61
CA THR A 48 14.87 -19.94 6.78
C THR A 48 14.90 -20.64 5.42
N ARG A 49 14.33 -21.85 5.33
CA ARG A 49 14.30 -22.69 4.12
C ARG A 49 13.30 -22.21 3.04
N TYR A 50 12.27 -21.45 3.42
CA TYR A 50 11.21 -21.00 2.49
C TYR A 50 10.97 -19.49 2.51
N ARG A 51 11.78 -18.74 3.27
CA ARG A 51 11.61 -17.31 3.55
C ARG A 51 11.40 -16.45 2.31
N TYR A 52 12.23 -16.63 1.29
CA TYR A 52 12.19 -15.79 0.07
C TYR A 52 10.93 -16.07 -0.76
N THR A 53 10.62 -17.35 -1.01
CA THR A 53 9.47 -17.75 -1.83
C THR A 53 8.15 -17.51 -1.12
N ALA A 54 8.06 -17.81 0.17
CA ALA A 54 6.83 -17.64 0.95
C ALA A 54 6.50 -16.16 1.20
N ALA A 55 7.51 -15.33 1.51
CA ALA A 55 7.31 -13.89 1.65
C ALA A 55 6.90 -13.23 0.33
N GLY A 56 7.57 -13.58 -0.78
CA GLY A 56 7.21 -13.09 -2.11
C GLY A 56 5.80 -13.51 -2.54
N PHE A 57 5.43 -14.78 -2.35
CA PHE A 57 4.10 -15.28 -2.68
C PHE A 57 3.00 -14.57 -1.88
N SER A 58 3.20 -14.45 -0.56
CA SER A 58 2.25 -13.77 0.33
C SER A 58 2.09 -12.30 -0.05
N TYR A 59 3.20 -11.61 -0.39
CA TYR A 59 3.16 -10.23 -0.84
C TYR A 59 2.41 -10.06 -2.17
N ASN A 60 2.62 -10.95 -3.13
CA ASN A 60 1.91 -10.90 -4.41
C ASN A 60 0.40 -11.12 -4.23
N ILE A 61 -0.01 -12.10 -3.41
CA ILE A 61 -1.43 -12.30 -3.09
C ILE A 61 -2.00 -11.09 -2.36
N ALA A 62 -1.29 -10.55 -1.37
CA ALA A 62 -1.71 -9.36 -0.64
C ALA A 62 -1.87 -8.15 -1.58
N GLN A 63 -1.01 -7.99 -2.58
CA GLN A 63 -1.13 -6.91 -3.57
C GLN A 63 -2.31 -7.11 -4.53
N ILE A 64 -2.58 -8.35 -4.95
CA ILE A 64 -3.76 -8.64 -5.78
C ILE A 64 -5.04 -8.32 -5.01
N VAL A 65 -5.14 -8.76 -3.75
CA VAL A 65 -6.35 -8.57 -2.95
C VAL A 65 -6.46 -7.14 -2.43
N GLY A 66 -5.42 -6.62 -1.77
CA GLY A 66 -5.42 -5.30 -1.14
C GLY A 66 -5.27 -4.14 -2.13
N GLY A 67 -4.57 -4.34 -3.24
CA GLY A 67 -4.35 -3.30 -4.26
C GLY A 67 -5.44 -3.23 -5.32
N ALA A 68 -5.97 -4.37 -5.77
CA ALA A 68 -6.93 -4.38 -6.89
C ALA A 68 -8.40 -4.33 -6.44
N ILE A 69 -8.78 -4.97 -5.33
CA ILE A 69 -10.18 -5.06 -4.91
C ILE A 69 -10.77 -3.68 -4.56
N PRO A 70 -10.11 -2.81 -3.77
CA PRO A 70 -10.68 -1.51 -3.43
C PRO A 70 -11.03 -0.62 -4.64
N PRO A 71 -10.15 -0.39 -5.64
CA PRO A 71 -10.49 0.43 -6.80
C PRO A 71 -11.51 -0.24 -7.73
N LEU A 72 -11.51 -1.58 -7.84
CA LEU A 72 -12.50 -2.30 -8.64
C LEU A 72 -13.92 -2.11 -8.11
N VAL A 73 -14.08 -2.11 -6.79
CA VAL A 73 -15.40 -2.01 -6.15
C VAL A 73 -15.75 -0.56 -5.78
N ALA A 74 -14.77 0.36 -5.77
CA ALA A 74 -14.95 1.78 -5.45
C ALA A 74 -16.03 2.45 -6.31
N GLY A 75 -15.98 2.26 -7.62
CA GLY A 75 -16.96 2.86 -8.55
C GLY A 75 -18.38 2.31 -8.31
N ALA A 76 -18.51 1.00 -8.16
CA ALA A 76 -19.80 0.33 -7.96
C ALA A 76 -20.45 0.69 -6.61
N ILE A 77 -19.68 0.68 -5.52
CA ILE A 77 -20.19 1.04 -4.18
C ILE A 77 -20.51 2.53 -4.09
N THR A 78 -19.65 3.39 -4.63
CA THR A 78 -19.88 4.84 -4.55
C THR A 78 -21.10 5.24 -5.37
N ALA A 79 -21.33 4.61 -6.53
CA ALA A 79 -22.50 4.87 -7.36
C ALA A 79 -23.82 4.36 -6.76
N ALA A 80 -23.81 3.21 -6.08
CA ALA A 80 -25.02 2.59 -5.54
C ALA A 80 -25.36 3.02 -4.11
N TYR A 81 -24.37 3.26 -3.25
CA TYR A 81 -24.54 3.48 -1.80
C TYR A 81 -23.90 4.77 -1.27
N GLY A 82 -23.18 5.51 -2.13
CA GLY A 82 -22.48 6.74 -1.77
C GLY A 82 -21.13 6.52 -1.09
N GLY A 83 -20.33 7.59 -0.99
CA GLY A 83 -18.94 7.54 -0.49
C GLY A 83 -18.80 7.13 0.98
N PHE A 84 -19.85 7.29 1.80
CA PHE A 84 -19.82 6.88 3.21
C PHE A 84 -19.70 5.36 3.36
N VAL A 85 -20.41 4.58 2.55
CA VAL A 85 -20.36 3.11 2.59
C VAL A 85 -19.01 2.60 2.08
N PHE A 86 -18.41 3.29 1.09
CA PHE A 86 -17.04 2.99 0.67
C PHE A 86 -16.02 3.26 1.80
N GLY A 87 -16.18 4.36 2.55
CA GLY A 87 -15.39 4.63 3.75
C GLY A 87 -15.52 3.56 4.82
N ALA A 88 -16.75 3.08 5.08
CA ALA A 88 -16.99 1.98 6.02
C ALA A 88 -16.35 0.66 5.56
N PHE A 89 -16.36 0.37 4.26
CA PHE A 89 -15.66 -0.78 3.68
C PHE A 89 -14.14 -0.70 3.91
N LEU A 90 -13.52 0.46 3.67
CA LEU A 90 -12.10 0.68 3.95
C LEU A 90 -11.79 0.57 5.45
N ALA A 91 -12.67 1.10 6.32
CA ALA A 91 -12.54 0.97 7.77
C ALA A 91 -12.59 -0.50 8.22
N ALA A 92 -13.48 -1.30 7.62
CA ALA A 92 -13.56 -2.73 7.88
C ALA A 92 -12.29 -3.47 7.44
N LEU A 93 -11.74 -3.15 6.25
CA LEU A 93 -10.45 -3.70 5.81
C LEU A 93 -9.31 -3.34 6.77
N CYS A 94 -9.32 -2.12 7.29
CA CYS A 94 -8.34 -1.66 8.28
C CYS A 94 -8.47 -2.45 9.59
N LEU A 95 -9.71 -2.67 10.07
CA LEU A 95 -9.98 -3.51 11.25
C LEU A 95 -9.55 -4.96 11.05
N VAL A 96 -9.81 -5.56 9.89
CA VAL A 96 -9.35 -6.93 9.59
C VAL A 96 -7.83 -6.99 9.59
N SER A 97 -7.16 -5.98 9.01
CA SER A 97 -5.70 -5.88 9.03
C SER A 97 -5.17 -5.73 10.45
N LEU A 98 -5.83 -4.92 11.28
CA LEU A 98 -5.50 -4.74 12.68
C LEU A 98 -5.70 -6.03 13.48
N LEU A 99 -6.79 -6.76 13.27
CA LEU A 99 -7.06 -8.04 13.91
C LEU A 99 -6.04 -9.10 13.49
N CYS A 100 -5.64 -9.11 12.22
CA CYS A 100 -4.60 -10.00 11.73
C CYS A 100 -3.24 -9.66 12.35
N ALA A 101 -2.91 -8.36 12.45
CA ALA A 101 -1.70 -7.87 13.10
C ALA A 101 -1.69 -8.17 14.61
N CYS A 102 -2.82 -8.00 15.30
CA CYS A 102 -2.96 -8.35 16.72
C CYS A 102 -2.97 -9.86 16.96
N GLY A 103 -3.48 -10.65 16.01
CA GLY A 103 -3.43 -12.12 16.03
C GLY A 103 -2.04 -12.66 15.70
N LEU A 104 -1.19 -11.85 15.05
CA LEU A 104 0.23 -12.09 14.87
C LEU A 104 0.92 -11.94 16.23
N ARG A 105 0.89 -13.04 16.98
CA ARG A 105 1.51 -13.20 18.28
C ARG A 105 3.00 -12.89 18.14
N GLU A 106 3.45 -11.82 18.82
CA GLU A 106 4.83 -11.31 18.89
C GLU A 106 5.88 -12.42 18.69
N THR A 107 6.43 -12.55 17.48
CA THR A 107 7.45 -13.56 17.11
C THR A 107 8.85 -13.15 17.60
N ARG A 108 8.94 -12.22 18.56
CA ARG A 108 10.20 -11.75 19.12
C ARG A 108 10.76 -12.82 20.08
N GLY A 109 11.44 -13.81 19.51
CA GLY A 109 12.19 -14.83 20.27
C GLY A 109 11.94 -16.30 19.94
N THR A 110 11.27 -16.65 18.84
CA THR A 110 11.17 -18.06 18.42
C THR A 110 12.36 -18.45 17.54
N ASP A 111 13.20 -19.34 18.06
CA ASP A 111 14.38 -19.88 17.38
C ASP A 111 13.96 -20.66 16.11
N LEU A 112 14.14 -20.03 14.94
CA LEU A 112 13.84 -20.61 13.62
C LEU A 112 14.88 -21.66 13.17
N THR A 113 15.87 -21.98 14.01
CA THR A 113 16.95 -22.94 13.70
C THR A 113 16.57 -24.37 14.06
N ARG A 114 15.39 -24.61 14.66
CA ARG A 114 14.99 -25.91 15.21
C ARG A 114 13.72 -26.55 14.62
N ALA A 115 13.31 -26.15 13.40
CA ALA A 115 12.24 -26.83 12.66
C ALA A 115 12.80 -27.58 11.43
#